data_AF-A0A7V9KWP5-F1
#
_entry.id   AF-A0A7V9KWP5-F1
#
_cell.length_a   1.000
_cell.length_b   1.000
_cell.length_c   1.000
_cell.angle_alpha   90.00
_cell.angle_beta   90.00
_cell.angle_gamma   90.00
#
_symmetry.space_group_name_H-M   'P 1'
#
loop_
_entity.id
_entity.type
_entity.pdbx_description
1 polymer ?
#
loop_
_entity_poly.entity_id
_entity_poly.type
_entity_poly.pdbx_seq_one_letter_code
_entity_poly.pdbx_strand_id
1 'polypeptide(L)' 'MRIVYVSSAYKRSDQLARLVRRPHTGPETSFLVHVDRKTDHLIYRAMVEGLAGLDNVAFLPRHTLDLIDDGLLG' A
#
# COMPACT_ATOMS: atom_id res chain seq x y z
N MET A 1 -5.02 -9.64 19.82
CA MET A 1 -5.92 -9.89 18.67
C MET A 1 -5.17 -9.41 17.47
N ARG A 2 -4.81 -10.32 16.58
CA ARG A 2 -3.91 -10.00 15.47
C ARG A 2 -4.72 -9.55 14.24
N ILE A 3 -4.40 -8.38 13.70
CA ILE A 3 -5.08 -7.80 12.54
C ILE A 3 -4.10 -7.71 11.39
N VAL A 4 -4.50 -8.21 10.22
CA VAL A 4 -3.71 -8.08 8.98
C VAL A 4 -4.49 -7.21 8.01
N TYR A 5 -3.93 -6.08 7.63
CA TYR A 5 -4.47 -5.19 6.61
C TYR A 5 -3.89 -5.56 5.25
N VAL A 6 -4.75 -5.76 4.26
CA VAL A 6 -4.34 -5.87 2.86
C VAL A 6 -4.68 -4.55 2.18
N SER A 7 -3.65 -3.85 1.69
CA SER A 7 -3.80 -2.52 1.06
C SER A 7 -3.33 -2.59 -0.39
N SER A 8 -4.18 -2.15 -1.32
CA SER A 8 -3.80 -1.93 -2.71
C SER A 8 -3.58 -0.45 -2.97
N ALA A 9 -2.46 -0.09 -3.61
CA ALA A 9 -2.07 1.29 -3.87
C ALA A 9 -1.60 1.46 -5.32
N TYR A 10 -1.86 2.64 -5.91
CA TYR A 10 -1.49 2.85 -7.32
C TYR A 10 -1.07 4.28 -7.74
N LYS A 11 -1.38 5.33 -6.97
CA LYS A 11 -1.09 6.75 -7.35
C LYS A 11 -0.50 7.65 -6.26
N ARG A 12 -0.95 7.53 -5.00
CA ARG A 12 -0.64 8.50 -3.93
C ARG A 12 0.28 7.90 -2.87
N SER A 13 1.58 8.13 -3.02
CA SER A 13 2.62 7.56 -2.15
C SER A 13 2.57 8.09 -0.72
N ASP A 14 2.33 9.39 -0.57
CA ASP A 14 2.20 10.09 0.71
C ASP A 14 1.01 9.56 1.55
N GLN A 15 -0.11 9.27 0.90
CA GLN A 15 -1.30 8.75 1.57
C GLN A 15 -1.11 7.33 2.06
N LEU A 16 -0.40 6.49 1.30
CA LEU A 16 -0.09 5.13 1.74
C LEU A 16 0.76 5.14 3.01
N ALA A 17 1.81 5.96 3.04
CA ALA A 17 2.65 6.09 4.23
C ALA A 17 1.85 6.58 5.45
N ARG A 18 0.96 7.56 5.27
CA ARG A 18 0.07 8.03 6.34
C ARG A 18 -0.92 6.95 6.80
N LEU A 19 -1.49 6.18 5.88
CA LEU A 19 -2.44 5.12 6.18
C LEU A 19 -1.78 3.98 6.97
N VAL A 20 -0.57 3.58 6.63
CA VAL A 20 0.15 2.51 7.33
C VAL A 20 0.64 2.97 8.70
N ARG A 21 1.09 4.23 8.83
CA ARG A 21 1.62 4.76 10.10
C ARG A 21 0.54 5.04 11.15
N ARG A 22 -0.70 5.36 10.77
CA ARG A 22 -1.77 5.70 11.72
C ARG A 22 -2.20 4.52 12.62
N PRO A 23 -2.45 3.30 12.10
CA PRO A 23 -2.77 2.12 12.89
C PRO A 23 -1.54 1.38 13.41
N HIS A 24 -0.33 1.92 13.22
CA HIS A 24 0.93 1.34 13.70
C HIS A 24 1.06 1.53 15.23
N THR A 25 0.12 1.01 15.99
CA THR A 25 0.01 1.19 17.45
C THR A 25 0.30 -0.08 18.24
N GLY A 26 0.79 -1.16 17.62
CA GLY A 26 1.26 -2.33 18.37
C GLY A 26 1.76 -3.49 17.51
N PRO A 27 2.44 -4.47 18.14
CA PRO A 27 3.02 -5.65 17.46
C PRO A 27 1.97 -6.60 16.85
N GLU A 28 0.70 -6.38 17.17
CA GLU A 28 -0.44 -7.21 16.74
C GLU A 28 -1.00 -6.79 15.37
N THR A 29 -0.53 -5.70 14.77
CA THR A 29 -0.95 -5.25 13.44
C THR A 29 0.12 -5.49 12.39
N SER A 30 -0.27 -5.98 11.22
CA SER A 30 0.63 -6.17 10.07
C SER A 30 -0.04 -5.70 8.78
N PHE A 31 0.77 -5.27 7.82
CA PHE A 31 0.31 -4.72 6.55
C PHE A 31 0.91 -5.51 5.38
N LEU A 32 0.04 -6.00 4.51
CA LEU A 32 0.39 -6.54 3.21
C LEU A 32 0.06 -5.50 2.15
N VAL A 33 1.08 -4.94 1.52
CA VAL A 33 0.94 -3.83 0.57
C VAL A 33 1.15 -4.36 -0.84
N HIS A 34 0.10 -4.28 -1.65
CA HIS A 34 0.20 -4.46 -3.09
C HIS A 34 0.31 -3.09 -3.76
N VAL A 35 1.32 -2.92 -4.62
CA VAL A 35 1.41 -1.74 -5.49
C VAL A 35 1.20 -2.19 -6.93
N ASP A 36 0.25 -1.58 -7.61
CA ASP A 36 -0.10 -1.95 -8.98
C ASP A 36 1.13 -1.91 -9.91
N ARG A 37 1.21 -2.86 -10.83
CA ARG A 37 2.29 -2.92 -11.82
C ARG A 37 2.30 -1.70 -12.76
N LYS A 38 1.16 -1.08 -13.03
CA LYS A 38 1.00 0.14 -13.83
C LYS A 38 1.52 1.40 -13.12
N THR A 39 1.74 1.35 -11.80
CA THR A 39 2.28 2.50 -11.07
C THR A 39 3.65 2.88 -11.58
N ASP A 40 3.79 4.17 -11.88
CA ASP A 40 5.07 4.77 -12.29
C ASP A 40 6.20 4.39 -11.33
N HIS A 41 7.39 4.17 -11.88
CA HIS A 41 8.51 3.66 -11.12
C HIS A 41 8.96 4.62 -9.99
N LEU A 42 8.89 5.94 -10.21
CA LEU A 42 9.23 6.93 -9.19
C LEU A 42 8.20 6.93 -8.07
N ILE A 43 6.91 6.80 -8.40
CA ILE A 43 5.83 6.70 -7.42
C ILE A 43 5.97 5.42 -6.59
N TYR A 44 6.24 4.28 -7.24
CA TYR A 44 6.49 3.01 -6.57
C TYR A 44 7.67 3.12 -5.60
N ARG A 45 8.79 3.68 -6.06
CA ARG A 45 9.98 3.87 -5.23
C ARG A 45 9.68 4.75 -4.03
N ALA A 46 8.96 5.85 -4.21
CA ALA A 46 8.54 6.71 -3.11
C ALA A 46 7.63 5.99 -2.09
N MET A 47 6.77 5.06 -2.53
CA MET A 47 5.97 4.22 -1.63
C MET A 47 6.83 3.26 -0.83
N VAL A 48 7.80 2.60 -1.47
CA VAL A 48 8.72 1.68 -0.79
C VAL A 48 9.58 2.42 0.22
N GLU A 49 10.18 3.55 -0.17
CA GLU A 49 11.01 4.37 0.70
C GLU A 49 10.21 4.96 1.88
N GLY A 50 8.97 5.41 1.66
CA GLY A 50 8.12 5.97 2.72
C GLY A 50 7.70 4.96 3.80
N LEU A 51 7.72 3.67 3.46
CA LEU A 51 7.43 2.54 4.34
C LEU A 51 8.68 1.78 4.81
N ALA A 52 9.87 2.19 4.36
CA ALA A 52 11.12 1.59 4.78
C ALA A 52 11.31 1.76 6.30
N GLY A 53 11.79 0.70 6.96
CA GLY A 53 11.99 0.68 8.41
C GLY A 53 10.72 0.40 9.23
N LEU A 54 9.60 0.05 8.60
CA LEU A 54 8.44 -0.49 9.30
C LEU A 54 8.46 -2.02 9.30
N ASP A 55 8.76 -2.62 10.44
CA ASP A 55 8.98 -4.07 10.58
C ASP A 55 7.71 -4.92 10.37
N ASN A 56 6.53 -4.29 10.41
CA ASN A 56 5.25 -4.95 10.24
C ASN A 56 4.63 -4.73 8.84
N VAL A 57 5.44 -4.32 7.85
CA VAL A 57 5.02 -4.12 6.46
C VAL A 57 5.71 -5.11 5.55
N ALA A 58 4.94 -5.82 4.73
CA ALA A 58 5.46 -6.65 3.65
C ALA A 58 4.83 -6.25 2.32
N PHE A 59 5.65 -6.16 1.27
CA PHE A 59 5.17 -5.89 -0.08
C PHE A 59 4.85 -7.20 -0.79
N LEU A 60 3.65 -7.27 -1.38
CA LEU A 60 3.23 -8.38 -2.21
C LEU A 60 3.83 -8.25 -3.62
N PRO A 61 3.98 -9.34 -4.38
CA PRO A 61 4.41 -9.27 -5.77
C PRO A 61 3.51 -8.32 -6.56
N ARG A 62 4.11 -7.59 -7.51
CA ARG A 62 3.38 -6.63 -8.34
C ARG A 62 2.67 -7.36 -9.47
N HIS A 63 1.38 -7.09 -9.60
CA HIS A 63 0.52 -7.55 -10.68
C HIS A 63 -0.29 -6.34 -11.16
N THR A 64 -0.85 -6.45 -12.35
CA THR A 64 -1.79 -5.46 -12.85
C THR A 64 -3.14 -5.73 -12.21
N LEU A 65 -3.73 -4.76 -11.53
CA LEU A 65 -5.15 -4.78 -11.19
C LEU A 65 -5.91 -4.03 -12.30
N ASP A 66 -6.91 -4.69 -12.84
CA ASP A 66 -7.90 -4.11 -13.75
C ASP A 66 -9.21 -3.87 -12.99
N LEU A 67 -9.09 -3.38 -11.75
CA LEU A 67 -10.22 -3.00 -10.90
C LEU A 67 -10.86 -1.72 -11.46
N ILE A 68 -11.66 -1.90 -12.52
CA ILE A 68 -12.71 -1.02 -13.01
C ILE A 68 -12.23 0.36 -13.55
N ASP A 69 -12.36 0.51 -14.87
CA ASP A 69 -12.46 1.79 -15.58
C ASP A 69 -13.41 2.75 -14.84
N ASP A 70 -13.03 4.02 -14.68
CA ASP A 70 -13.75 5.09 -13.99
C ASP A 70 -15.17 5.35 -14.57
N GLY A 71 -16.11 4.41 -14.38
CA GLY A 71 -17.47 4.43 -14.94
C GLY A 71 -18.60 4.32 -13.90
N LEU A 72 -18.31 4.50 -12.60
CA LEU A 72 -19.32 4.44 -11.54
C LEU A 72 -19.32 5.66 -10.60
N LEU A 73 -18.87 6.81 -11.11
CA LEU A 73 -19.22 8.14 -10.61
C LEU A 73 -19.67 9.01 -11.79
N GLY A 74 -20.76 8.60 -12.42
CA GLY A 74 -21.58 9.40 -13.34
C GLY A 74 -22.95 9.64 -12.72
#